data_AF-A0A3D8P786-F1
#
_entry.id   AF-A0A3D8P786-F1
#
_cell.length_a   1.000
_cell.length_b   1.000
_cell.length_c   1.000
_cell.angle_alpha   90.00
_cell.angle_beta   90.00
_cell.angle_gamma   90.00
#
_symmetry.space_group_name_H-M   'P 1'
#
loop_
_entity.id
_entity.type
_entity.pdbx_description
1 polymer ?
#
loop_
_entity_poly.entity_id
_entity_poly.type
_entity_poly.pdbx_seq_one_letter_code
_entity_poly.pdbx_strand_id
1 'polypeptide(L)'
;MILLALVAMVMYGAEKGRICFDGKKIFVQGEAPGLEAAVAPFLNRPLTYRAREVVEGKEVKAEKTALPGTLEHFSALIWHYLPFHAGVKVLAVTGSLEGGS
;
A
#
# COMPACT_ATOMS: atom_id res chain seq x y z
N MET A 1 -15.23 -10.74 14.15
CA MET A 1 -14.70 -10.07 12.95
C MET A 1 -13.25 -9.74 13.23
N ILE A 2 -12.29 -10.29 12.49
CA ILE A 2 -10.88 -9.92 12.62
C ILE A 2 -10.69 -8.57 11.93
N LEU A 3 -10.26 -7.55 12.67
CA LEU A 3 -9.90 -6.26 12.10
C LEU A 3 -8.40 -6.32 11.76
N LEU A 4 -8.06 -6.40 10.47
CA LEU A 4 -6.68 -6.29 10.02
C LEU A 4 -6.34 -4.81 9.89
N ALA A 5 -5.50 -4.29 10.78
CA ALA A 5 -4.94 -2.95 10.64
C ALA A 5 -3.50 -3.06 10.15
N LEU A 6 -3.22 -2.51 8.95
CA LEU A 6 -1.86 -2.34 8.44
C LEU A 6 -1.49 -0.86 8.44
N VAL A 7 -0.24 -0.58 8.77
CA VAL A 7 0.31 0.77 8.76
C VAL A 7 1.66 0.75 8.07
N ALA A 8 1.81 1.56 7.03
CA ALA A 8 3.10 1.85 6.41
C ALA A 8 3.56 3.24 6.87
N MET A 9 4.70 3.29 7.56
CA MET A 9 5.40 4.55 7.79
C MET A 9 6.16 4.94 6.53
N VAL A 10 5.98 6.17 6.08
CA VAL A 10 6.55 6.66 4.83
C VAL A 10 7.15 8.05 4.98
N MET A 11 8.01 8.42 4.03
CA MET A 11 8.51 9.78 3.87
C MET A 11 8.24 10.29 2.46
N TYR A 12 7.81 11.54 2.37
CA TYR A 12 7.74 12.29 1.12
C TYR A 12 8.55 13.58 1.28
N GLY A 13 9.68 13.68 0.58
CA GLY A 13 10.66 14.74 0.86
C GLY A 13 11.14 14.69 2.32
N ALA A 14 10.87 15.75 3.08
CA ALA A 14 11.14 15.84 4.52
C ALA A 14 9.93 15.49 5.41
N GLU A 15 8.74 15.32 4.83
CA GLU A 15 7.51 14.99 5.55
C GLU A 15 7.49 13.50 5.91
N LYS A 16 7.21 13.20 7.19
CA LYS A 16 6.93 11.83 7.65
C LYS A 16 5.42 11.67 7.79
N GLY A 17 4.89 10.57 7.28
CA GLY A 17 3.47 10.26 7.39
C GLY A 17 3.21 8.76 7.52
N ARG A 18 1.94 8.42 7.63
CA ARG A 18 1.47 7.05 7.76
C ARG A 18 0.38 6.79 6.74
N ILE A 19 0.48 5.67 6.05
CA ILE A 19 -0.56 5.16 5.17
C ILE A 19 -1.13 3.93 5.84
N CYS A 20 -2.43 3.97 6.15
CA CYS A 20 -3.11 2.95 6.92
C CYS A 20 -4.11 2.20 6.05
N PHE A 21 -4.31 0.92 6.34
CA PHE A 21 -5.37 0.09 5.81
C PHE A 21 -6.15 -0.53 6.97
N ASP A 22 -7.47 -0.29 7.03
CA ASP A 22 -8.36 -0.75 8.12
C ASP A 22 -9.08 -2.07 7.81
N GLY A 23 -8.68 -2.76 6.75
CA GLY A 23 -9.36 -3.95 6.23
C GLY A 23 -10.42 -3.63 5.16
N LYS A 24 -10.74 -2.35 4.91
CA LYS A 24 -11.72 -1.92 3.89
C LYS A 24 -11.22 -0.79 3.01
N LYS A 25 -10.47 0.17 3.56
CA LYS A 25 -9.99 1.36 2.84
C LYS A 25 -8.57 1.72 3.23
N ILE A 26 -7.89 2.39 2.32
CA ILE A 26 -6.56 2.95 2.53
C ILE A 26 -6.70 4.45 2.75
N PHE A 27 -6.00 5.01 3.73
CA PHE A 27 -6.02 6.44 4.04
C PHE A 27 -4.69 6.91 4.60
N VAL A 28 -4.42 8.21 4.47
CA VAL A 28 -3.28 8.85 5.12
C VAL A 28 -3.71 9.23 6.54
N GLN A 29 -2.88 8.90 7.53
CA GLN A 29 -3.10 9.26 8.94
C GLN A 29 -2.15 10.39 9.36
N GLY A 30 -2.73 11.44 9.94
CA GLY A 30 -2.01 12.62 10.43
C GLY A 30 -1.99 13.77 9.42
N GLU A 31 -1.34 14.86 9.78
CA GLU A 31 -1.24 16.06 8.94
C GLU A 31 0.04 15.99 8.09
N ALA A 32 -0.10 15.49 6.86
CA ALA A 32 0.97 15.40 5.86
C ALA A 32 0.38 15.74 4.48
N PRO A 33 0.06 17.02 4.20
CA PRO A 33 -0.70 17.41 3.01
C PRO A 33 0.03 17.10 1.70
N GLY A 34 1.36 17.19 1.69
CA GLY A 34 2.15 16.83 0.50
C GLY A 34 2.08 15.33 0.21
N LEU A 35 2.16 14.51 1.25
CA LEU A 35 1.97 13.06 1.14
C LEU A 35 0.54 12.71 0.70
N GLU A 36 -0.47 13.33 1.29
CA GLU A 36 -1.87 13.08 0.91
C GLU A 36 -2.10 13.39 -0.57
N ALA A 37 -1.64 14.56 -1.04
CA ALA A 37 -1.75 14.93 -2.45
C ALA A 37 -1.01 13.95 -3.38
N ALA A 38 0.17 13.46 -2.97
CA ALA A 38 0.94 12.49 -3.74
C ALA A 38 0.28 11.10 -3.80
N VAL A 39 -0.42 10.69 -2.73
CA VAL A 39 -1.03 9.35 -2.59
C VAL A 39 -2.46 9.32 -3.14
N ALA A 40 -3.22 10.41 -3.02
CA ALA A 40 -4.64 10.50 -3.39
C ALA A 40 -5.01 9.93 -4.78
N PRO A 41 -4.23 10.14 -5.86
CA PRO A 41 -4.54 9.59 -7.17
C PRO A 41 -4.59 8.05 -7.22
N PHE A 42 -4.00 7.38 -6.24
CA PHE A 42 -3.84 5.93 -6.20
C PHE A 42 -4.75 5.24 -5.17
N LEU A 43 -5.50 5.99 -4.34
CA LEU A 43 -6.28 5.40 -3.24
C LEU A 43 -7.55 4.69 -3.67
N ASN A 44 -8.20 5.17 -4.74
CA ASN A 44 -9.55 4.74 -5.14
C ASN A 44 -9.61 4.19 -6.56
N ARG A 45 -8.48 3.75 -7.13
CA ARG A 45 -8.43 3.17 -8.48
C ARG A 45 -7.66 1.86 -8.51
N PRO A 46 -7.96 0.95 -9.45
CA PRO A 46 -7.16 -0.25 -9.63
C PRO A 46 -5.69 0.08 -9.89
N LEU A 47 -4.79 -0.73 -9.33
CA LEU A 47 -3.35 -0.58 -9.50
C LEU A 47 -2.78 -1.78 -10.24
N THR A 48 -2.25 -1.54 -11.44
CA THR A 48 -1.61 -2.57 -12.25
C THR A 48 -0.11 -2.60 -11.98
N TYR A 49 0.44 -3.73 -11.57
CA TYR A 49 1.85 -3.87 -11.22
C TYR A 49 2.42 -5.19 -11.74
N ARG A 50 3.75 -5.23 -11.90
CA ARG A 50 4.47 -6.44 -12.30
C ARG A 50 4.93 -7.22 -11.08
N ALA A 51 4.48 -8.46 -10.97
CA ALA A 51 4.92 -9.41 -9.95
C ALA A 51 5.76 -10.52 -10.58
N ARG A 52 6.62 -11.14 -9.78
CA ARG A 52 7.27 -12.40 -10.15
C ARG A 52 6.40 -13.54 -9.64
N GLU A 53 6.09 -14.48 -10.51
CA GLU A 53 5.33 -15.68 -10.18
C GLU A 53 6.11 -16.91 -10.61
N VAL A 54 5.96 -18.01 -9.88
CA VAL A 54 6.54 -19.30 -10.27
C VAL A 54 5.43 -20.14 -10.88
N VAL A 55 5.53 -20.39 -12.20
CA VAL A 55 4.61 -21.26 -12.94
C VAL A 55 5.41 -22.45 -13.44
N GLU A 56 4.99 -23.66 -13.06
CA GLU A 56 5.66 -24.91 -13.44
C GLU A 56 7.18 -24.92 -13.15
N GLY A 57 7.57 -24.33 -12.01
CA GLY A 57 8.97 -24.26 -11.58
C GLY A 57 9.80 -23.17 -12.28
N LYS A 58 9.20 -22.31 -13.12
CA LYS A 58 9.88 -21.18 -13.77
C LYS A 58 9.37 -19.84 -13.24
N GLU A 59 10.29 -18.94 -12.92
CA GLU A 59 9.95 -17.56 -12.60
C GLU A 59 9.54 -16.80 -13.87
N VAL A 60 8.30 -16.31 -13.89
CA VAL A 60 7.74 -15.46 -14.94
C VAL A 60 7.35 -14.10 -14.36
N LYS A 61 7.44 -13.06 -15.19
CA LYS A 61 6.91 -11.73 -14.84
C LYS A 61 5.47 -11.67 -15.33
N ALA A 62 4.54 -11.54 -14.40
CA ALA A 62 3.12 -11.41 -14.69
C ALA A 62 2.64 -10.00 -14.31
N GLU A 63 1.71 -9.48 -15.10
CA GLU A 63 1.00 -8.25 -14.79
C GLU A 63 -0.24 -8.59 -13.95
N LYS A 64 -0.34 -7.96 -12.78
CA LYS A 64 -1.46 -8.12 -11.84
C LYS A 64 -2.17 -6.80 -11.67
N THR A 65 -3.46 -6.86 -11.38
CA THR A 65 -4.27 -5.68 -11.07
C THR A 65 -4.91 -5.83 -9.70
N ALA A 66 -4.51 -4.98 -8.77
CA ALA A 66 -5.05 -4.93 -7.42
C ALA A 66 -6.24 -3.98 -7.34
N LEU A 67 -7.38 -4.46 -6.82
CA LEU A 67 -8.62 -3.68 -6.72
C LEU A 67 -8.68 -2.82 -5.44
N PRO A 68 -9.24 -1.60 -5.49
CA PRO A 68 -9.33 -0.71 -4.33
C PRO A 68 -9.94 -1.38 -3.10
N GLY A 69 -9.44 -1.01 -1.92
CA GLY A 69 -9.94 -1.52 -0.63
C GLY A 69 -9.52 -2.95 -0.27
N THR A 70 -8.66 -3.58 -1.08
CA THR A 70 -8.10 -4.90 -0.78
C THR A 70 -6.72 -4.81 -0.11
N LEU A 71 -6.33 -5.89 0.57
CA LEU A 71 -4.97 -6.07 1.08
C LEU A 71 -3.92 -6.00 -0.05
N GLU A 72 -4.23 -6.60 -1.20
CA GLU A 72 -3.35 -6.58 -2.36
C GLU A 72 -3.16 -5.14 -2.88
N HIS A 73 -4.22 -4.33 -2.85
CA HIS A 73 -4.14 -2.93 -3.24
C HIS A 73 -3.26 -2.11 -2.30
N PHE A 74 -3.32 -2.36 -0.99
CA PHE A 74 -2.37 -1.76 -0.06
C PHE A 74 -0.93 -2.19 -0.37
N SER A 75 -0.69 -3.48 -0.57
CA SER A 75 0.64 -4.00 -0.91
C SER A 75 1.19 -3.40 -2.22
N ALA A 76 0.37 -3.38 -3.28
CA ALA A 76 0.71 -2.80 -4.57
C ALA A 76 1.02 -1.29 -4.45
N LEU A 77 0.22 -0.56 -3.67
CA LEU A 77 0.44 0.85 -3.41
C LEU A 77 1.81 1.08 -2.76
N ILE A 78 2.09 0.40 -1.65
CA ILE A 78 3.31 0.60 -0.85
C ILE A 78 4.58 0.16 -1.59
N TRP A 79 4.58 -1.01 -2.24
CA TRP A 79 5.80 -1.60 -2.78
C TRP A 79 6.05 -1.28 -4.25
N HIS A 80 5.01 -1.02 -5.04
CA HIS A 80 5.13 -0.92 -6.49
C HIS A 80 4.78 0.46 -7.03
N TYR A 81 3.90 1.22 -6.36
CA TYR A 81 3.46 2.52 -6.86
C TYR A 81 4.18 3.68 -6.19
N LEU A 82 4.06 3.79 -4.87
CA LEU A 82 4.52 4.98 -4.14
C LEU A 82 6.02 5.28 -4.31
N PRO A 83 6.95 4.30 -4.26
CA PRO A 83 8.37 4.56 -4.47
C PRO A 83 8.71 5.02 -5.89
N PHE A 84 7.99 4.54 -6.89
CA PHE A 84 8.34 4.72 -8.31
C PHE A 84 7.54 5.82 -9.00
N HIS A 85 6.30 6.08 -8.55
CA HIS A 85 5.38 7.03 -9.18
C HIS A 85 5.14 8.28 -8.33
N ALA A 86 5.34 8.21 -7.01
CA ALA A 86 5.05 9.31 -6.09
C ALA A 86 6.30 9.82 -5.34
N GLY A 87 7.48 9.22 -5.55
CA GLY A 87 8.72 9.62 -4.85
C GLY A 87 8.66 9.40 -3.34
N VAL A 88 7.73 8.55 -2.87
CA VAL A 88 7.50 8.26 -1.45
C VAL A 88 8.41 7.11 -1.02
N LYS A 89 9.19 7.31 0.04
CA LYS A 89 10.05 6.28 0.63
C LYS A 89 9.31 5.53 1.72
N VAL A 90 9.24 4.20 1.62
CA VAL A 90 8.68 3.34 2.67
C VAL A 90 9.75 3.09 3.72
N LEU A 91 9.45 3.38 4.98
CA LEU A 91 10.36 3.18 6.11
C LEU A 91 10.11 1.84 6.82
N ALA A 92 8.84 1.54 7.10
CA ALA A 92 8.43 0.34 7.81
C ALA A 92 6.98 0.01 7.48
N VAL A 93 6.63 -1.26 7.53
CA VAL A 93 5.24 -1.74 7.45
C VAL A 93 4.98 -2.60 8.67
N THR A 94 3.96 -2.23 9.46
CA THR A 94 3.52 -2.98 10.64
C THR A 94 2.08 -3.44 10.46
N GLY A 95 1.73 -4.56 11.09
CA GLY A 95 0.38 -5.09 11.07
C GLY A 95 -0.04 -5.56 12.44
N SER A 96 -1.29 -5.29 12.81
CA SER A 96 -1.95 -5.89 13.97
C SER A 96 -3.16 -6.67 13.52
N LEU A 97 -3.24 -7.92 13.96
CA LEU A 97 -4.43 -8.75 13.89
C LEU A 97 -5.10 -8.65 15.25
N GLU A 98 -6.06 -7.74 15.40
CA GLU A 98 -6.91 -7.79 16.60
C GLU A 98 -7.93 -8.91 16.42
N GLY A 99 -7.56 -10.09 16.95
CA GLY A 99 -8.48 -11.20 17.13
C GLY A 99 -9.38 -10.92 18.32
N GLY A 100 -10.67 -10.70 18.07
CA GLY A 100 -11.67 -10.60 19.13
C GLY A 100 -11.65 -11.84 20.01
N SER A 101 -11.38 -11.65 21.30
CA SER A 101 -11.70 -12.64 22.35
C SER A 101 -13.18 -12.54 22.70
#